data_AF-A0A816WDU0-F1
#
_entry.id   AF-A0A816WDU0-F1
#
_cell.length_a   1.000
_cell.length_b   1.000
_cell.length_c   1.000
_cell.angle_alpha   90.00
_cell.angle_beta   90.00
_cell.angle_gamma   90.00
#
_symmetry.space_group_name_H-M   'P 1'
#
loop_
_entity.id
_entity.type
_entity.pdbx_description
1 polymer ?
#
loop_
_entity_poly.entity_id
_entity_poly.type
_entity_poly.pdbx_seq_one_letter_code
_entity_poly.pdbx_strand_id
1 'polypeptide(L)'
;MSPRSGMSRGVTTGQLIASHILDTRKSGRSENRIVYTPINEQGYYQPDPSHPNQGYLTPHWGNLKPLLLDVGSQFRASNTVRETSAARLLFLNSMLYMNDFNEVRAFGARVSANRTSDQTEIGSFWAYDEQNNSLEDNARLFDIVNYGMADAGIGIWDSRYYYNVWRPIVGIRQRTTSGVVDRN
;
A
#
# COMPACT_ATOMS: atom_id res chain seq x y z
N MET A 1 -21.10 10.44 46.59
CA MET A 1 -20.82 10.80 45.17
C MET A 1 -21.63 9.89 44.27
N SER A 2 -22.46 10.42 43.36
CA SER A 2 -23.38 9.59 42.56
C SER A 2 -22.67 8.92 41.36
N PRO A 3 -22.86 7.61 41.11
CA PRO A 3 -22.16 6.83 40.08
C PRO A 3 -22.26 7.38 38.64
N ARG A 4 -23.28 8.19 38.32
CA ARG A 4 -23.51 8.76 36.99
C ARG A 4 -22.54 9.87 36.60
N SER A 5 -21.81 10.45 37.55
CA SER A 5 -20.93 11.60 37.28
C SER A 5 -19.63 11.22 36.56
N GLY A 6 -19.10 10.01 36.79
CA GLY A 6 -17.87 9.53 36.13
C GLY A 6 -18.08 9.23 34.65
N MET A 7 -19.15 8.50 34.33
CA MET A 7 -19.52 8.16 32.95
C MET A 7 -19.79 9.41 32.10
N SER A 8 -20.58 10.35 32.62
CA SER A 8 -20.90 11.60 31.91
C SER A 8 -19.66 12.45 31.63
N ARG A 9 -18.73 12.54 32.59
CA ARG A 9 -17.43 13.21 32.37
C ARG A 9 -16.60 12.49 31.31
N GLY A 10 -16.54 11.15 31.36
CA GLY A 10 -15.82 10.35 30.36
C GLY A 10 -16.34 10.55 28.94
N VAL A 11 -17.66 10.52 28.74
CA VAL A 11 -18.29 10.79 27.44
C VAL A 11 -17.97 12.19 26.95
N THR A 12 -18.09 13.20 27.82
CA THR A 12 -17.80 14.60 27.47
C THR A 12 -16.35 14.76 27.01
N THR A 13 -15.39 14.19 27.75
CA THR A 13 -13.98 14.21 27.37
C THR A 13 -13.73 13.50 26.04
N GLY A 14 -14.34 12.33 25.82
CA GLY A 14 -14.22 11.59 24.56
C GLY A 14 -14.75 12.39 23.35
N GLN A 15 -15.88 13.07 23.50
CA GLN A 15 -16.45 13.93 22.46
C GLN A 15 -15.56 15.14 22.13
N LEU A 16 -14.94 15.74 23.15
CA LEU A 16 -13.99 16.85 22.95
C LEU A 16 -12.74 16.39 22.18
N ILE A 17 -12.16 15.25 22.56
CA ILE A 17 -11.00 14.67 21.87
C ILE A 17 -11.35 14.33 20.42
N ALA A 18 -12.48 13.67 20.19
CA ALA A 18 -12.93 13.31 18.84
C ALA A 18 -13.14 14.55 17.96
N SER A 19 -13.74 15.61 18.51
CA SER A 19 -13.94 16.87 17.79
C SER A 19 -12.62 17.53 17.42
N HIS A 20 -11.65 17.55 18.34
CA HIS A 20 -10.32 18.08 18.08
C HIS A 20 -9.57 17.31 16.98
N ILE A 21 -9.66 15.98 16.99
CA ILE A 21 -9.09 15.12 15.94
C ILE A 21 -9.74 15.45 14.58
N LEU A 22 -11.07 15.50 14.52
CA LEU A 22 -11.79 15.82 13.27
C LEU A 22 -11.43 17.21 12.74
N ASP A 23 -11.35 18.22 13.60
CA ASP A 23 -10.97 19.58 13.22
C ASP A 23 -9.54 19.62 12.66
N THR A 24 -8.60 18.92 13.29
CA THR A 24 -7.22 18.78 12.79
C THR A 24 -7.18 18.08 11.43
N ARG A 25 -8.14 17.20 11.14
CA ARG A 25 -8.20 16.42 9.89
C ARG A 25 -8.97 17.11 8.76
N LYS A 26 -9.74 18.17 9.02
CA LYS A 26 -10.44 18.95 7.97
C LYS A 26 -9.49 19.50 6.89
N SER A 27 -8.25 19.82 7.25
CA SER A 27 -7.23 20.28 6.29
C SER A 27 -6.52 19.15 5.52
N GLY A 28 -6.91 17.88 5.74
CA GLY A 28 -6.25 16.68 5.22
C GLY A 28 -6.48 16.40 3.72
N ARG A 29 -7.34 17.19 3.05
CA ARG A 29 -7.61 17.15 1.59
C ARG A 29 -8.23 15.85 1.05
N SER A 30 -8.74 14.98 1.92
CA SER A 30 -9.38 13.70 1.52
C SER A 30 -10.65 13.88 0.69
N GLU A 31 -11.31 15.04 0.81
CA GLU A 31 -12.50 15.39 0.03
C GLU A 31 -12.17 16.01 -1.34
N ASN A 32 -10.90 16.32 -1.61
CA ASN A 32 -10.51 16.92 -2.88
C ASN A 32 -10.88 16.01 -4.05
N ARG A 33 -11.42 16.58 -5.13
CA ARG A 33 -11.63 15.84 -6.37
C ARG A 33 -10.71 16.40 -7.43
N ILE A 34 -9.64 15.65 -7.72
CA ILE A 34 -8.73 15.94 -8.82
C ILE A 34 -9.06 14.99 -9.97
N VAL A 35 -9.13 15.54 -11.18
CA VAL A 35 -9.26 14.75 -12.42
C VAL A 35 -7.88 14.27 -12.81
N TYR A 36 -7.73 12.96 -12.99
CA TYR A 36 -6.51 12.38 -13.55
C TYR A 36 -6.58 12.44 -15.08
N THR A 37 -5.53 13.00 -15.70
CA THR A 37 -5.38 13.03 -17.16
C THR A 37 -4.48 11.87 -17.59
N PRO A 38 -5.02 10.84 -18.27
CA PRO A 38 -4.21 9.71 -18.72
C PRO A 38 -3.26 10.09 -19.85
N ILE A 39 -2.09 9.46 -19.83
CA ILE A 39 -1.13 9.49 -20.94
C ILE A 39 -1.42 8.27 -21.81
N ASN A 40 -1.77 8.48 -23.07
CA ASN A 40 -2.14 7.39 -24.00
C ASN A 40 -0.91 6.80 -24.70
N GLU A 41 0.03 6.29 -23.91
CA GLU A 41 1.28 5.68 -24.36
C GLU A 41 1.50 4.31 -23.72
N GLN A 42 2.30 3.47 -24.37
CA GLN A 42 2.63 2.13 -23.88
C GLN A 42 3.32 2.20 -22.50
N GLY A 43 2.91 1.35 -21.57
CA GLY A 43 3.48 1.30 -20.22
C GLY A 43 2.80 2.22 -19.20
N TYR A 44 2.03 3.22 -19.63
CA TYR A 44 1.30 4.13 -18.75
C TYR A 44 -0.04 3.55 -18.26
N TYR A 45 -0.52 3.96 -17.09
CA TYR A 45 -1.78 3.47 -16.52
C TYR A 45 -2.97 3.71 -17.46
N GLN A 46 -3.47 2.61 -18.01
CA GLN A 46 -4.72 2.56 -18.78
C GLN A 46 -5.85 1.91 -17.97
N PRO A 47 -7.12 2.23 -18.29
CA PRO A 47 -8.27 1.53 -17.72
C PRO A 47 -8.17 0.02 -17.96
N ASP A 48 -8.75 -0.75 -17.05
CA ASP A 48 -8.84 -2.19 -17.23
C ASP A 48 -9.72 -2.46 -18.47
N PRO A 49 -9.24 -3.22 -19.48
CA PRO A 49 -10.03 -3.52 -20.67
C PRO A 49 -11.29 -4.34 -20.37
N SER A 50 -11.32 -5.07 -19.25
CA SER A 50 -12.52 -5.78 -18.78
C SER A 50 -13.51 -4.87 -18.05
N HIS A 51 -13.08 -3.69 -17.62
CA HIS A 51 -13.89 -2.69 -16.91
C HIS A 51 -13.53 -1.26 -17.36
N PRO A 52 -13.75 -0.91 -18.65
CA PRO A 52 -13.23 0.34 -19.23
C PRO A 52 -13.79 1.60 -18.57
N ASN A 53 -14.95 1.50 -17.92
CA ASN A 53 -15.63 2.62 -17.26
C ASN A 53 -15.26 2.77 -15.77
N GLN A 54 -14.33 1.97 -15.23
CA GLN A 54 -13.97 2.03 -13.81
C GLN A 54 -13.33 3.36 -13.39
N GLY A 55 -12.77 4.11 -14.35
CA GLY A 55 -12.10 5.38 -14.10
C GLY A 55 -10.82 5.23 -13.25
N TYR A 56 -10.38 6.36 -12.70
CA TYR A 56 -9.12 6.47 -11.95
C TYR A 56 -9.43 6.75 -10.48
N LEU A 57 -9.18 5.77 -9.63
CA LEU A 57 -9.54 5.84 -8.22
C LEU A 57 -8.63 6.80 -7.46
N THR A 58 -9.19 7.93 -7.02
CA THR A 58 -8.62 8.88 -6.05
C THR A 58 -7.16 9.30 -6.33
N PRO A 59 -6.87 9.94 -7.49
CA PRO A 59 -5.51 10.28 -7.90
C PRO A 59 -4.74 11.23 -6.98
N HIS A 60 -5.44 11.89 -6.06
CA HIS A 60 -4.88 12.85 -5.12
C HIS A 60 -4.45 12.23 -3.79
N TRP A 61 -4.74 10.95 -3.54
CA TRP A 61 -4.55 10.34 -2.21
C TRP A 61 -3.10 10.26 -1.74
N GLY A 62 -2.13 10.30 -2.66
CA GLY A 62 -0.71 10.42 -2.31
C GLY A 62 -0.32 11.78 -1.71
N ASN A 63 -1.17 12.81 -1.90
CA ASN A 63 -0.92 14.18 -1.46
C ASN A 63 -1.70 14.55 -0.18
N LEU A 64 -2.34 13.57 0.48
CA LEU A 64 -3.00 13.81 1.76
C LEU A 64 -1.94 14.13 2.82
N LYS A 65 -2.33 14.91 3.84
CA LYS A 65 -1.48 15.08 5.03
C LYS A 65 -1.43 13.74 5.78
N PRO A 66 -0.27 13.08 5.88
CA PRO A 66 -0.14 11.81 6.59
C PRO A 66 -0.34 11.99 8.10
N LEU A 67 -0.46 10.87 8.82
CA LEU A 67 -0.66 10.82 10.27
C LEU A 67 0.67 10.72 11.02
N LEU A 68 1.60 9.92 10.50
CA LEU A 68 2.92 9.61 11.05
C LEU A 68 4.06 10.01 10.11
N LEU A 69 3.86 9.91 8.80
CA LEU A 69 4.83 10.36 7.79
C LEU A 69 4.87 11.88 7.70
N ASP A 70 6.04 12.42 7.32
CA ASP A 70 6.20 13.83 7.00
C ASP A 70 5.54 14.16 5.65
N VAL A 71 5.71 13.28 4.66
CA VAL A 71 5.14 13.41 3.30
C VAL A 71 4.85 12.03 2.68
N GLY A 72 3.89 11.97 1.75
CA GLY A 72 3.52 10.71 1.08
C GLY A 72 4.64 10.05 0.27
N SER A 73 5.65 10.83 -0.14
CA SER A 73 6.80 10.33 -0.89
C SER A 73 7.95 9.82 -0.02
N GLN A 74 7.83 9.85 1.31
CA GLN A 74 8.93 9.61 2.25
C GLN A 74 9.60 8.24 2.06
N PHE A 75 8.84 7.21 1.71
CA PHE A 75 9.32 5.85 1.44
C PHE A 75 9.23 5.46 -0.04
N ARG A 76 9.07 6.44 -0.93
CA ARG A 76 9.05 6.17 -2.37
C ARG A 76 10.40 5.59 -2.77
N ALA A 77 10.40 4.34 -3.24
CA ALA A 77 11.62 3.63 -3.56
C ALA A 77 12.48 4.42 -4.57
N SER A 78 13.75 4.68 -4.25
CA SER A 78 14.71 5.14 -5.25
C SER A 78 14.87 4.02 -6.27
N ASN A 79 14.34 4.22 -7.47
CA ASN A 79 14.28 3.16 -8.44
C ASN A 79 14.78 3.62 -9.82
N THR A 80 15.86 3.00 -10.27
CA THR A 80 16.45 3.14 -11.62
C THR A 80 15.54 2.61 -12.73
N VAL A 81 14.53 1.80 -12.40
CA VAL A 81 13.47 1.31 -13.29
C VAL A 81 12.72 2.45 -13.98
N ARG A 82 12.81 3.69 -13.47
CA ARG A 82 12.15 4.86 -14.03
C ARG A 82 13.00 5.75 -14.92
N GLU A 83 14.27 5.46 -15.13
CA GLU A 83 15.03 6.28 -16.09
C GLU A 83 14.60 5.97 -17.53
N THR A 84 14.34 4.70 -17.84
CA THR A 84 13.82 4.26 -19.16
C THR A 84 13.13 2.90 -19.09
N SER A 85 12.31 2.58 -20.09
CA SER A 85 11.78 1.21 -20.31
C SER A 85 12.88 0.15 -20.40
N ALA A 86 14.08 0.53 -20.86
CA ALA A 86 15.25 -0.34 -20.91
C ALA A 86 15.77 -0.66 -19.50
N ALA A 87 15.88 0.33 -18.61
CA ALA A 87 16.29 0.14 -17.23
C ALA A 87 15.35 -0.80 -16.46
N ARG A 88 14.05 -0.73 -16.75
CA ARG A 88 13.05 -1.67 -16.19
C ARG A 88 13.29 -3.12 -16.60
N LEU A 89 13.56 -3.36 -17.88
CA LEU A 89 13.82 -4.71 -18.39
C LEU A 89 15.14 -5.25 -17.85
N LEU A 90 16.15 -4.39 -17.71
CA LEU A 90 17.43 -4.76 -17.10
C LEU A 90 17.28 -5.21 -15.64
N PHE A 91 16.46 -4.54 -14.84
CA PHE A 91 16.21 -4.95 -13.46
C PHE A 91 15.48 -6.29 -13.36
N LEU A 92 14.40 -6.49 -14.14
CA LEU A 92 13.63 -7.74 -14.09
C LEU A 92 14.39 -8.96 -14.63
N ASN A 93 15.32 -8.72 -15.56
CA ASN A 93 16.22 -9.76 -16.08
C ASN A 93 17.52 -9.86 -15.27
N SER A 94 17.69 -9.07 -14.21
CA SER A 94 18.89 -9.12 -13.39
C SER A 94 18.94 -10.42 -12.60
N MET A 95 20.16 -10.92 -12.36
CA MET A 95 20.37 -12.05 -11.47
C MET A 95 19.87 -11.78 -10.05
N LEU A 96 19.91 -10.53 -9.58
CA LEU A 96 19.38 -10.15 -8.26
C LEU A 96 17.88 -10.45 -8.16
N TYR A 97 17.08 -9.92 -9.10
CA TYR A 97 15.63 -10.17 -9.10
C TYR A 97 15.31 -11.66 -9.28
N MET A 98 16.05 -12.35 -10.16
CA MET A 98 15.79 -13.77 -10.42
C MET A 98 16.17 -14.67 -9.23
N ASN A 99 17.19 -14.32 -8.46
CA ASN A 99 17.59 -15.05 -7.25
C ASN A 99 16.55 -14.87 -6.14
N ASP A 100 16.12 -13.64 -5.87
CA ASP A 100 15.09 -13.34 -4.86
C ASP A 100 13.78 -14.06 -5.21
N PHE A 101 13.38 -14.04 -6.49
CA PHE A 101 12.20 -14.74 -6.98
C PHE A 101 12.27 -16.25 -6.72
N ASN A 102 13.41 -16.87 -7.02
CA ASN A 102 13.60 -18.31 -6.85
C ASN A 102 13.67 -18.72 -5.37
N GLU A 103 14.26 -17.88 -4.51
CA GLU A 103 14.32 -18.12 -3.07
C GLU A 103 12.92 -18.09 -2.44
N VAL A 104 12.14 -17.04 -2.70
CA VAL A 104 10.75 -16.95 -2.20
C VAL A 104 9.91 -18.11 -2.71
N ARG A 105 10.10 -18.52 -3.98
CA ARG A 105 9.40 -19.68 -4.54
C ARG A 105 9.75 -20.98 -3.82
N ALA A 106 11.01 -21.17 -3.44
CA ALA A 106 11.48 -22.39 -2.78
C ALA A 106 11.01 -22.48 -1.32
N PHE A 107 11.04 -21.37 -0.58
CA PHE A 107 10.80 -21.37 0.87
C PHE A 107 9.44 -20.81 1.30
N GLY A 108 8.76 -20.01 0.47
CA GLY A 108 7.53 -19.30 0.81
C GLY A 108 6.23 -20.07 0.54
N ALA A 109 6.29 -21.28 -0.01
CA ALA A 109 5.10 -22.09 -0.29
C ALA A 109 4.36 -22.49 1.00
N ARG A 110 3.02 -22.60 0.94
CA ARG A 110 2.17 -23.07 2.06
C ARG A 110 2.68 -24.39 2.64
N VAL A 111 3.10 -25.31 1.76
CA VAL A 111 3.87 -26.50 2.09
C VAL A 111 5.15 -26.44 1.26
N SER A 112 6.30 -26.33 1.93
CA SER A 112 7.61 -26.29 1.28
C SER A 112 8.36 -27.58 1.59
N ALA A 113 8.97 -28.19 0.56
CA ALA A 113 9.88 -29.32 0.73
C ALA A 113 11.29 -28.89 1.20
N ASN A 114 11.57 -27.58 1.17
CA ASN A 114 12.90 -27.02 1.42
C ASN A 114 12.99 -26.29 2.76
N ARG A 115 11.86 -25.83 3.31
CA ARG A 115 11.79 -25.13 4.60
C ARG A 115 11.88 -26.14 5.75
N THR A 116 12.76 -25.89 6.72
CA THR A 116 12.89 -26.73 7.92
C THR A 116 11.72 -26.52 8.90
N SER A 117 11.63 -27.40 9.90
CA SER A 117 10.70 -27.24 11.04
C SER A 117 10.92 -25.90 11.74
N ASP A 118 12.16 -25.59 12.10
CA ASP A 118 12.53 -24.39 12.86
C ASP A 118 12.25 -23.10 12.05
N GLN A 119 12.49 -23.11 10.73
CA GLN A 119 12.13 -21.98 9.86
C GLN A 119 10.61 -21.77 9.76
N THR A 120 9.83 -22.85 9.83
CA THR A 120 8.37 -22.78 9.86
C THR A 120 7.88 -22.24 11.20
N GLU A 121 8.51 -22.67 12.30
CA GLU A 121 8.21 -22.21 13.65
C GLU A 121 8.55 -20.73 13.81
N ILE A 122 9.72 -20.28 13.37
CA ILE A 122 10.10 -18.85 13.37
C ILE A 122 9.14 -18.02 12.50
N GLY A 123 8.75 -18.52 11.32
CA GLY A 123 7.75 -17.86 10.48
C GLY A 123 6.39 -17.73 11.15
N SER A 124 6.00 -18.72 11.96
CA SER A 124 4.75 -18.72 12.72
C SER A 124 4.85 -17.89 14.00
N PHE A 125 6.01 -17.89 14.65
CA PHE A 125 6.31 -17.14 15.87
C PHE A 125 6.15 -15.63 15.67
N TRP A 126 6.56 -15.12 14.51
CA TRP A 126 6.38 -13.72 14.13
C TRP A 126 5.03 -13.43 13.44
N ALA A 127 4.11 -14.40 13.37
CA ALA A 127 2.82 -14.21 12.69
C ALA A 127 1.82 -13.34 13.52
N TYR A 128 2.03 -13.19 14.83
CA TYR A 128 1.23 -12.36 15.74
C TYR A 128 -0.29 -12.66 15.75
N ASP A 129 -0.67 -13.92 15.92
CA ASP A 129 -2.06 -14.28 16.25
C ASP A 129 -2.28 -14.35 17.78
N GLU A 130 -3.03 -13.37 18.29
CA GLU A 130 -3.53 -13.11 19.67
C GLU A 130 -2.53 -12.91 20.84
N GLN A 131 -2.66 -11.78 21.55
CA GLN A 131 -1.98 -11.46 22.81
C GLN A 131 -2.99 -11.00 23.88
N ASN A 132 -2.73 -11.34 25.15
CA ASN A 132 -3.59 -11.00 26.30
C ASN A 132 -3.36 -9.55 26.79
N ASN A 133 -3.62 -8.60 25.89
CA ASN A 133 -3.36 -7.17 26.07
C ASN A 133 -4.37 -6.49 27.01
N SER A 134 -3.93 -5.46 27.75
CA SER A 134 -4.85 -4.56 28.46
C SER A 134 -5.70 -3.72 27.50
N LEU A 135 -6.72 -3.02 28.02
CA LEU A 135 -7.53 -2.11 27.20
C LEU A 135 -6.66 -1.00 26.60
N GLU A 136 -5.72 -0.48 27.38
CA GLU A 136 -4.78 0.55 26.99
C GLU A 136 -3.82 0.04 25.91
N ASP A 137 -3.32 -1.19 26.06
CA ASP A 137 -2.45 -1.83 25.07
C ASP A 137 -3.19 -2.06 23.75
N ASN A 138 -4.45 -2.49 23.80
CA ASN A 138 -5.28 -2.65 22.61
C ASN A 138 -5.62 -1.31 21.95
N ALA A 139 -5.96 -0.28 22.74
CA ALA A 139 -6.20 1.06 22.20
C ALA A 139 -4.96 1.60 21.48
N ARG A 140 -3.77 1.40 22.06
CA ARG A 140 -2.50 1.77 21.45
C ARG A 140 -2.17 0.93 20.21
N LEU A 141 -2.43 -0.37 20.25
CA LEU A 141 -2.22 -1.27 19.10
C LEU A 141 -3.09 -0.84 17.91
N PHE A 142 -4.39 -0.66 18.12
CA PHE A 142 -5.29 -0.22 17.07
C PHE A 142 -4.95 1.17 16.55
N ASP A 143 -4.52 2.10 17.41
CA ASP A 143 -4.08 3.43 16.98
C ASP A 143 -2.87 3.33 16.02
N ILE A 144 -1.81 2.64 16.45
CA ILE A 144 -0.57 2.49 15.66
C ILE A 144 -0.83 1.73 14.35
N VAL A 145 -1.60 0.64 14.39
CA VAL A 145 -1.89 -0.16 13.19
C VAL A 145 -2.74 0.64 12.20
N ASN A 146 -3.81 1.29 12.65
CA ASN A 146 -4.67 2.06 11.75
C ASN A 146 -3.93 3.27 11.16
N TYR A 147 -3.09 3.95 11.94
CA TYR A 147 -2.27 5.05 11.41
C TYR A 147 -1.22 4.55 10.42
N GLY A 148 -0.54 3.46 10.74
CA GLY A 148 0.41 2.81 9.84
C GLY A 148 -0.23 2.39 8.51
N MET A 149 -1.41 1.78 8.56
CA MET A 149 -2.16 1.37 7.36
C MET A 149 -2.63 2.57 6.53
N ALA A 150 -3.12 3.63 7.18
CA ALA A 150 -3.55 4.84 6.50
C ALA A 150 -2.37 5.50 5.75
N ASP A 151 -1.23 5.62 6.41
CA ASP A 151 -0.03 6.20 5.82
C ASP A 151 0.62 5.31 4.76
N ALA A 152 0.54 3.99 4.92
CA ALA A 152 0.90 3.04 3.86
C ALA A 152 0.01 3.24 2.63
N GLY A 153 -1.31 3.45 2.81
CA GLY A 153 -2.22 3.81 1.73
C GLY A 153 -1.81 5.09 1.01
N ILE A 154 -1.44 6.13 1.76
CA ILE A 154 -0.93 7.39 1.19
C ILE A 154 0.34 7.13 0.37
N GLY A 155 1.33 6.41 0.92
CA GLY A 155 2.58 6.09 0.23
C GLY A 155 2.41 5.20 -1.02
N ILE A 156 1.48 4.25 -0.97
CA ILE A 156 1.12 3.41 -2.11
C ILE A 156 0.46 4.24 -3.20
N TRP A 157 -0.48 5.12 -2.88
CA TRP A 157 -1.14 5.98 -3.88
C TRP A 157 -0.19 7.01 -4.47
N ASP A 158 0.68 7.58 -3.65
CA ASP A 158 1.79 8.43 -4.09
C ASP A 158 2.63 7.69 -5.13
N SER A 159 3.13 6.50 -4.79
CA SER A 159 3.93 5.68 -5.70
C SER A 159 3.15 5.27 -6.96
N ARG A 160 1.89 4.88 -6.83
CA ARG A 160 1.06 4.40 -7.94
C ARG A 160 0.87 5.48 -9.01
N TYR A 161 0.51 6.69 -8.60
CA TYR A 161 0.31 7.80 -9.52
C TYR A 161 1.62 8.48 -9.91
N TYR A 162 2.67 8.37 -9.07
CA TYR A 162 4.02 8.79 -9.43
C TYR A 162 4.59 7.91 -10.54
N TYR A 163 4.66 6.58 -10.37
CA TYR A 163 5.22 5.65 -11.36
C TYR A 163 4.31 5.46 -12.56
N ASN A 164 3.00 5.54 -12.35
CA ASN A 164 1.97 5.56 -13.38
C ASN A 164 2.03 4.37 -14.35
N VAL A 165 2.28 3.17 -13.83
CA VAL A 165 2.50 1.96 -14.63
C VAL A 165 1.17 1.24 -14.89
N TRP A 166 0.99 0.73 -16.11
CA TRP A 166 -0.16 -0.10 -16.47
C TRP A 166 -0.32 -1.36 -15.59
N ARG A 167 -1.53 -1.92 -15.59
CA ARG A 167 -1.77 -3.23 -14.98
C ARG A 167 -1.25 -4.34 -15.91
N PRO A 168 -0.83 -5.50 -15.39
CA PRO A 168 -0.35 -6.63 -16.19
C PRO A 168 -1.30 -7.06 -17.32
N ILE A 169 -2.62 -7.04 -17.08
CA ILE A 169 -3.62 -7.39 -18.11
C ILE A 169 -3.56 -6.50 -19.35
N VAL A 170 -3.28 -5.20 -19.19
CA VAL A 170 -3.11 -4.25 -20.29
C VAL A 170 -1.81 -4.57 -21.03
N GLY A 171 -0.72 -4.74 -20.28
CA GLY A 171 0.60 -4.97 -20.84
C GLY A 171 0.70 -6.27 -21.64
N ILE A 172 0.11 -7.36 -21.14
CA ILE A 172 0.04 -8.65 -21.84
C ILE A 172 -0.74 -8.49 -23.14
N ARG A 173 -1.98 -7.98 -23.08
CA ARG A 173 -2.84 -7.87 -24.27
C ARG A 173 -2.22 -7.00 -25.35
N GLN A 174 -1.67 -5.83 -25.00
CA GLN A 174 -1.05 -4.96 -26.00
C GLN A 174 0.20 -5.60 -26.65
N ARG A 175 1.00 -6.35 -25.90
CA ARG A 175 2.16 -7.07 -26.46
C ARG A 175 1.73 -8.22 -27.37
N THR A 176 0.69 -8.97 -27.00
CA THR A 176 0.15 -10.05 -27.84
C THR A 176 -0.47 -9.53 -29.14
N THR A 177 -1.14 -8.37 -29.12
CA THR A 177 -1.71 -7.75 -30.34
C THR A 177 -0.66 -7.14 -31.25
N SER A 178 0.48 -6.67 -30.72
CA SER A 178 1.57 -6.09 -31.52
C SER A 178 2.45 -7.12 -32.26
N GLY A 179 2.19 -8.42 -32.13
CA GLY A 179 2.97 -9.47 -32.82
C GLY A 179 4.43 -9.60 -32.36
N VAL A 180 4.80 -8.98 -31.23
CA VAL A 180 6.13 -9.13 -30.64
C VAL A 180 6.17 -10.49 -29.94
N VAL A 181 6.56 -11.51 -30.68
CA VAL A 181 6.93 -12.82 -30.14
C VAL A 181 8.14 -12.61 -29.23
N ASP A 182 8.03 -13.03 -27.97
CA ASP A 182 9.16 -13.07 -27.03
C ASP A 182 10.30 -13.84 -27.70
N ARG A 183 11.34 -13.11 -28.12
CA ARG A 183 12.58 -13.71 -28.60
C ARG A 183 13.40 -14.06 -27.36
N ASN A 184 13.27 -15.32 -26.95
CA ASN A 184 14.28 -15.99 -26.12
C ASN A 184 15.60 -16.08 -26.88
#